data_AF-A0A841VWL6-F1
#
_entry.id   AF-A0A841VWL6-F1
#
_cell.length_a   1.000
_cell.length_b   1.000
_cell.length_c   1.000
_cell.angle_alpha   90.00
_cell.angle_beta   90.00
_cell.angle_gamma   90.00
#
_symmetry.space_group_name_H-M   'P 1'
#
loop_
_entity.id
_entity.type
_entity.pdbx_description
1 polymer ?
#
loop_
_entity_poly.entity_id
_entity_poly.type
_entity_poly.pdbx_seq_one_letter_code
_entity_poly.pdbx_strand_id
1 'polypeptide(L)'
;MVDQYIFSGSLPENASTYVTRQADDELYEALLQGQFCYVLNSRQSGKSSLRVRTMSRLGETGVECASIDLSSISIQTATQENWYADLIVKLIDSFALNVDFKIWWEQNQLNSPLLRYSNFLSNILL
;
A
#
# COMPACT_ATOMS: atom_id res chain seq x y z
N MET A 1 5.72 -29.59 -4.10
CA MET A 1 5.11 -28.38 -4.69
C MET A 1 5.82 -28.12 -6.00
N VAL A 2 5.10 -27.90 -7.10
CA VAL A 2 5.72 -27.58 -8.39
C VAL A 2 5.96 -26.07 -8.39
N ASP A 3 7.21 -25.64 -8.46
CA ASP A 3 7.55 -24.24 -8.63
C ASP A 3 7.02 -23.76 -9.99
N GLN A 4 6.01 -22.89 -9.97
CA GLN A 4 5.44 -22.31 -11.18
C GLN A 4 6.39 -21.23 -11.71
N TYR A 5 6.77 -21.31 -12.98
CA TYR A 5 7.56 -20.27 -13.63
C TYR A 5 6.71 -19.00 -13.82
N ILE A 6 7.11 -17.90 -13.18
CA ILE A 6 6.44 -16.60 -13.25
C ILE A 6 7.35 -15.62 -13.98
N PHE A 7 6.94 -15.18 -15.16
CA PHE A 7 7.72 -14.28 -16.02
C PHE A 7 7.24 -12.81 -15.98
N SER A 8 6.11 -12.54 -15.32
CA SER A 8 5.52 -11.20 -15.25
C SER A 8 4.80 -10.99 -13.91
N GLY A 9 4.57 -9.72 -13.55
CA GLY A 9 3.95 -9.35 -12.28
C GLY A 9 4.92 -9.41 -11.10
N SER A 10 4.35 -9.52 -9.90
CA SER A 10 5.11 -9.65 -8.66
C SER A 10 5.27 -11.12 -8.32
N LEU A 11 6.47 -11.50 -7.85
CA LEU A 11 6.66 -12.80 -7.25
C LEU A 11 5.99 -12.84 -5.87
N PRO A 12 5.35 -13.97 -5.49
CA PRO A 12 4.83 -14.14 -4.14
C PRO A 12 5.98 -14.13 -3.12
N GLU A 13 5.65 -13.82 -1.87
CA GLU A 13 6.62 -13.69 -0.77
C GLU A 13 7.50 -14.92 -0.59
N ASN A 14 6.97 -16.11 -0.81
CA ASN A 14 7.62 -17.40 -0.62
C ASN A 14 8.18 -18.00 -1.94
N ALA A 15 8.29 -17.21 -3.01
CA ALA A 15 8.85 -17.70 -4.27
C ALA A 15 10.31 -18.15 -4.12
N SER A 16 10.56 -19.44 -4.35
CA SER A 16 11.90 -20.06 -4.34
C SER A 16 12.85 -19.48 -5.39
N THR A 17 12.31 -18.86 -6.43
CA THR A 17 13.02 -18.24 -7.55
C THR A 17 13.41 -16.78 -7.31
N TYR A 18 13.03 -16.20 -6.17
CA TYR A 18 13.41 -14.83 -5.84
C TYR A 18 14.88 -14.76 -5.43
N VAL A 19 15.63 -13.85 -6.07
CA VAL A 19 17.01 -13.55 -5.70
C VAL A 19 17.03 -12.30 -4.82
N THR A 20 17.47 -12.46 -3.57
CA THR A 20 17.67 -11.37 -2.62
C THR A 20 18.74 -10.40 -3.12
N ARG A 21 18.47 -9.10 -3.00
CA ARG A 21 19.37 -8.02 -3.40
C ARG A 21 19.72 -7.20 -2.16
N GLN A 22 20.78 -6.38 -2.27
CA GLN A 22 21.14 -5.42 -1.23
C GLN A 22 19.97 -4.49 -0.86
N ALA A 23 19.19 -4.06 -1.86
CA ALA A 23 18.03 -3.19 -1.67
C ALA A 23 16.92 -3.81 -0.80
N ASP A 24 16.86 -5.15 -0.66
CA ASP A 24 15.89 -5.81 0.22
C ASP A 24 16.10 -5.47 1.69
N ASP A 25 17.36 -5.41 2.13
CA ASP A 25 17.70 -5.05 3.51
C ASP A 25 17.75 -3.54 3.71
N GLU A 26 18.27 -2.78 2.74
CA GLU A 26 18.29 -1.31 2.81
C GLU A 26 16.88 -0.73 2.97
N LEU A 27 15.92 -1.21 2.17
CA LEU A 27 14.54 -0.72 2.25
C LEU A 27 13.88 -1.13 3.57
N TYR A 28 14.08 -2.36 4.01
CA TYR A 28 13.50 -2.87 5.25
C TYR A 28 13.98 -2.09 6.48
N GLU A 29 15.30 -1.90 6.63
CA GLU A 29 15.88 -1.18 7.76
C GLU A 29 15.51 0.31 7.76
N ALA A 30 15.49 0.96 6.60
CA ALA A 30 15.07 2.35 6.47
C ALA A 30 13.59 2.53 6.87
N LEU A 31 12.71 1.61 6.48
CA LEU A 31 11.29 1.65 6.84
C LEU A 31 11.06 1.41 8.35
N LEU A 32 11.82 0.49 8.97
CA LEU A 32 11.78 0.32 10.43
C LEU A 32 12.18 1.59 11.19
N GLN A 33 13.05 2.41 10.61
CA GLN A 33 13.45 3.71 11.15
C GLN A 33 12.45 4.84 10.84
N GLY A 34 11.32 4.53 10.19
CA GLY A 34 10.31 5.51 9.80
C GLY A 34 10.74 6.42 8.65
N GLN A 35 11.74 6.02 7.85
CA GLN A 35 12.20 6.84 6.74
C GLN A 35 11.28 6.74 5.52
N PHE A 36 11.05 7.88 4.87
CA PHE A 36 10.33 7.93 3.60
C PHE A 36 11.24 7.51 2.44
N CYS A 37 10.92 6.40 1.79
CA CYS A 37 11.79 5.72 0.83
C CYS A 37 11.27 5.77 -0.62
N TYR A 38 12.16 5.97 -1.58
CA TYR A 38 11.86 5.85 -3.01
C TYR A 38 12.51 4.61 -3.61
N VAL A 39 11.72 3.79 -4.30
CA VAL A 39 12.20 2.60 -5.03
C VAL A 39 12.11 2.86 -6.53
N LEU A 40 13.20 3.39 -7.11
CA LEU A 40 13.26 3.79 -8.52
C LEU A 40 14.06 2.79 -9.34
N ASN A 41 13.44 2.17 -10.34
CA ASN A 41 14.11 1.28 -11.30
C ASN A 41 13.28 1.12 -12.58
N SER A 42 13.86 0.56 -13.63
CA SER A 42 13.19 0.22 -14.88
C SER A 42 12.00 -0.73 -14.68
N ARG A 43 11.10 -0.81 -15.67
CA ARG A 43 9.94 -1.71 -15.65
C ARG A 43 10.41 -3.16 -15.57
N GLN A 44 9.61 -4.01 -14.93
CA GLN A 44 9.87 -5.47 -14.79
C GLN A 44 11.14 -5.85 -14.01
N SER A 45 11.81 -4.92 -13.32
CA SER A 45 13.00 -5.20 -12.50
C SER A 45 12.72 -5.76 -11.09
N GLY A 46 11.51 -6.28 -10.83
CA GLY A 46 11.17 -6.89 -9.53
C GLY A 46 10.82 -5.92 -8.39
N LYS A 47 10.60 -4.63 -8.67
CA LYS A 47 10.22 -3.62 -7.65
C LYS A 47 8.99 -4.02 -6.82
N SER A 48 7.95 -4.54 -7.48
CA SER A 48 6.74 -4.96 -6.79
C SER A 48 6.97 -6.22 -5.94
N SER A 49 7.84 -7.13 -6.39
CA SER A 49 8.27 -8.29 -5.59
C SER A 49 9.05 -7.85 -4.35
N LEU A 50 9.95 -6.87 -4.48
CA LEU A 50 10.67 -6.25 -3.35
C LEU A 50 9.69 -5.68 -2.33
N ARG A 51 8.68 -4.92 -2.77
CA ARG A 51 7.61 -4.40 -1.89
C ARG A 51 6.88 -5.53 -1.15
N VAL A 52 6.41 -6.56 -1.86
CA VAL A 52 5.67 -7.69 -1.27
C VAL A 52 6.49 -8.36 -0.16
N ARG A 53 7.77 -8.67 -0.43
CA ARG A 53 8.65 -9.29 0.57
C ARG A 53 8.96 -8.36 1.74
N THR A 54 9.15 -7.07 1.47
CA THR A 54 9.41 -6.08 2.53
C THR A 54 8.20 -5.94 3.45
N MET A 55 6.99 -5.85 2.90
CA MET A 55 5.75 -5.81 3.68
C MET A 55 5.56 -7.08 4.52
N SER A 56 5.87 -8.25 3.96
CA SER A 56 5.82 -9.53 4.68
C SER A 56 6.77 -9.52 5.90
N ARG A 57 8.04 -9.15 5.69
CA ARG A 57 9.04 -9.01 6.77
C ARG A 57 8.62 -8.01 7.84
N LEU A 58 8.07 -6.85 7.43
CA LEU A 58 7.56 -5.84 8.36
C LEU A 58 6.39 -6.40 9.19
N GLY A 59 5.48 -7.14 8.55
CA GLY A 59 4.38 -7.83 9.23
C GLY A 59 4.85 -8.83 10.29
N GLU A 60 5.92 -9.58 10.03
CA GLU A 60 6.55 -10.48 11.01
C GLU A 60 7.06 -9.75 12.27
N THR A 61 7.32 -8.45 12.17
CA THR A 61 7.73 -7.58 13.29
C THR A 61 6.59 -6.81 13.95
N GLY A 62 5.34 -7.05 13.51
CA GLY A 62 4.15 -6.38 14.06
C GLY A 62 3.81 -5.04 13.38
N VAL A 63 4.39 -4.74 12.22
CA VAL A 63 4.06 -3.54 11.44
C VAL A 63 2.97 -3.89 10.42
N GLU A 64 1.80 -3.26 10.56
CA GLU A 64 0.73 -3.40 9.57
C GLU A 64 1.01 -2.52 8.33
N CYS A 65 0.81 -3.08 7.15
CA CYS A 65 1.15 -2.43 5.88
C CYS A 65 -0.04 -2.40 4.91
N ALA A 66 -0.27 -1.25 4.27
CA ALA A 66 -1.18 -1.13 3.14
C ALA A 66 -0.43 -0.82 1.84
N SER A 67 -0.90 -1.37 0.73
CA SER A 67 -0.36 -1.10 -0.61
C SER A 67 -1.40 -0.38 -1.46
N ILE A 68 -1.15 0.89 -1.78
CA ILE A 68 -2.02 1.69 -2.64
C ILE A 68 -1.46 1.70 -4.06
N ASP A 69 -2.14 1.03 -4.98
CA ASP A 69 -1.84 1.15 -6.42
C ASP A 69 -2.54 2.37 -7.00
N LEU A 70 -1.78 3.44 -7.21
CA LEU A 70 -2.25 4.68 -7.81
C LEU A 70 -2.66 4.54 -9.28
N SER A 71 -2.22 3.49 -10.00
CA SER A 71 -2.63 3.27 -11.39
C SER A 71 -4.03 2.68 -11.54
N SER A 72 -4.50 1.96 -10.50
CA SER A 72 -5.87 1.44 -10.43
C SER A 72 -6.90 2.50 -10.08
N ILE A 73 -6.47 3.58 -9.42
CA ILE A 73 -7.30 4.78 -9.26
C ILE A 73 -7.24 5.47 -10.61
N SER A 74 -8.36 5.67 -11.29
CA SER A 74 -8.39 6.34 -12.60
C SER A 74 -8.04 7.83 -12.44
N ILE A 75 -6.76 8.15 -12.22
CA ILE A 75 -6.27 9.51 -11.96
C ILE A 75 -6.68 10.48 -13.09
N GLN A 76 -6.83 9.98 -14.31
CA GLN A 76 -7.16 10.81 -15.48
C GLN A 76 -8.64 11.25 -15.52
N THR A 77 -9.54 10.55 -14.83
CA THR A 77 -10.99 10.82 -14.90
C THR A 77 -11.64 10.98 -13.52
N ALA A 78 -10.92 10.71 -12.43
CA ALA A 78 -11.44 10.87 -11.08
C ALA A 78 -11.57 12.36 -10.71
N THR A 79 -12.70 12.72 -10.10
CA THR A 79 -12.81 13.98 -9.37
C THR A 79 -11.93 13.91 -8.12
N GLN A 80 -11.53 15.07 -7.59
CA GLN A 80 -10.80 15.12 -6.32
C GLN A 80 -11.56 14.39 -5.22
N GLU A 81 -12.90 14.51 -5.20
CA GLU A 81 -13.74 13.86 -4.21
C GLU A 81 -13.69 12.33 -4.29
N ASN A 82 -13.86 11.76 -5.50
CA ASN A 82 -13.76 10.31 -5.71
C ASN A 82 -12.35 9.80 -5.40
N TRP A 83 -11.31 10.58 -5.70
CA TRP A 83 -9.93 10.20 -5.43
C TRP A 83 -9.68 9.97 -3.95
N TYR A 84 -10.11 10.89 -3.07
CA TYR A 84 -9.96 10.71 -1.63
C TYR A 84 -10.90 9.64 -1.07
N ALA A 85 -12.11 9.49 -1.62
CA ALA A 85 -13.02 8.41 -1.26
C ALA A 85 -12.38 7.03 -1.50
N ASP A 86 -11.86 6.80 -2.70
CA ASP A 86 -11.22 5.54 -3.08
C ASP A 86 -10.01 5.22 -2.22
N LEU A 87 -9.21 6.23 -1.83
CA LEU A 87 -8.09 6.03 -0.92
C LEU A 87 -8.55 5.57 0.46
N ILE A 88 -9.59 6.18 1.02
CA ILE A 88 -10.12 5.80 2.33
C ILE A 88 -10.68 4.38 2.28
N VAL A 89 -11.46 4.04 1.25
CA VAL A 89 -11.99 2.68 1.06
C VAL A 89 -10.84 1.66 1.00
N LYS A 90 -9.79 1.93 0.22
CA LYS A 90 -8.61 1.06 0.16
C LYS A 90 -7.93 0.88 1.51
N LEU A 91 -7.87 1.92 2.34
CA LEU A 91 -7.30 1.83 3.68
C LEU A 91 -8.19 1.00 4.62
N ILE A 92 -9.52 1.22 4.59
CA ILE A 92 -10.49 0.42 5.34
C ILE A 92 -10.33 -1.06 5.01
N ASP A 93 -10.28 -1.40 3.72
CA ASP A 93 -10.12 -2.77 3.25
C ASP A 93 -8.76 -3.36 3.64
N SER A 94 -7.68 -2.59 3.46
CA SER A 94 -6.30 -3.08 3.72
C SER A 94 -6.05 -3.39 5.19
N PHE A 95 -6.62 -2.61 6.09
CA PHE A 95 -6.46 -2.75 7.54
C PHE A 95 -7.67 -3.43 8.20
N ALA A 96 -8.62 -3.95 7.43
CA ALA A 96 -9.85 -4.58 7.91
C ALA A 96 -10.59 -3.74 8.99
N LEU A 97 -10.64 -2.42 8.79
CA LEU A 97 -11.21 -1.49 9.76
C LEU A 97 -12.73 -1.66 9.85
N ASN A 98 -13.27 -1.65 11.06
CA ASN A 98 -14.71 -1.68 11.29
C ASN A 98 -15.33 -0.27 11.16
N VAL A 99 -15.32 0.25 9.93
CA VAL A 99 -15.84 1.59 9.61
C VAL A 99 -16.86 1.48 8.48
N ASP A 100 -18.09 1.93 8.73
CA ASP A 100 -19.06 2.14 7.65
C ASP A 100 -18.66 3.40 6.87
N PHE A 101 -18.01 3.18 5.73
CA PHE A 101 -17.52 4.26 4.87
C PHE A 101 -18.64 5.24 4.48
N LYS A 102 -19.84 4.75 4.17
CA LYS A 102 -20.94 5.61 3.70
C LYS A 102 -21.37 6.55 4.82
N ILE A 103 -21.63 6.02 6.00
CA ILE A 103 -22.04 6.81 7.17
C ILE A 103 -20.95 7.84 7.52
N TRP A 104 -19.70 7.39 7.61
CA TRP A 104 -18.59 8.26 7.98
C TRP A 104 -18.38 9.38 6.95
N TRP A 105 -18.45 9.05 5.66
CA TRP A 105 -18.27 10.01 4.58
C TRP A 105 -19.37 11.09 4.60
N GLU A 106 -20.63 10.68 4.73
CA GLU A 106 -21.79 11.58 4.83
C GLU A 106 -21.68 12.55 6.02
N GLN A 107 -21.29 12.05 7.20
CA GLN A 107 -21.10 12.88 8.40
C GLN A 107 -20.01 13.93 8.24
N ASN A 108 -19.01 13.67 7.38
CA ASN A 108 -17.89 14.56 7.14
C ASN A 108 -18.04 15.39 5.86
N GLN A 109 -19.21 15.42 5.22
CA GLN A 109 -19.40 16.07 3.91
C GLN A 109 -19.13 17.59 3.90
N LEU A 110 -19.25 18.27 5.03
CA LEU A 110 -18.93 19.70 5.12
C LEU A 110 -17.43 20.00 4.98
N ASN A 111 -16.57 19.01 5.25
CA ASN A 111 -15.13 19.14 5.12
C ASN A 111 -14.70 18.99 3.66
N SER A 112 -13.62 19.69 3.29
CA SER A 112 -12.96 19.45 2.00
C SER A 112 -12.44 18.01 1.88
N PRO A 113 -12.34 17.42 0.68
CA PRO A 113 -11.88 16.03 0.52
C PRO A 113 -10.52 15.74 1.18
N LEU A 114 -9.57 16.68 1.11
CA LEU A 114 -8.27 16.54 1.78
C LEU A 114 -8.40 16.54 3.31
N LEU A 115 -9.26 17.41 3.87
CA LEU A 115 -9.47 17.44 5.32
C LEU A 115 -10.17 16.17 5.81
N ARG A 116 -11.14 15.62 5.05
CA ARG A 116 -11.73 14.30 5.35
C ARG A 116 -10.63 13.25 5.42
N TYR A 117 -9.79 13.16 4.41
CA TYR A 117 -8.69 12.19 4.37
C TYR A 117 -7.70 12.35 5.53
N SER A 118 -7.27 13.58 5.84
CA SER A 118 -6.39 13.85 6.97
C SER A 118 -7.02 13.44 8.31
N ASN A 119 -8.32 13.71 8.49
CA ASN A 119 -9.06 13.32 9.69
C ASN A 119 -9.23 11.81 9.79
N PHE A 120 -9.42 11.12 8.66
CA PHE A 120 -9.47 9.66 8.64
C PHE A 120 -8.13 9.06 9.09
N LEU A 121 -7.02 9.54 8.53
CA LEU A 121 -5.69 9.06 8.92
C LEU A 121 -5.42 9.29 10.40
N SER A 122 -5.74 10.47 10.93
CA SER A 122 -5.31 10.87 12.28
C SER A 122 -6.23 10.40 13.41
N ASN A 123 -7.51 10.13 13.13
CA ASN A 123 -8.49 9.82 14.18
C ASN A 123 -9.07 8.40 14.08
N ILE A 124 -8.81 7.69 12.98
CA ILE A 124 -9.34 6.35 12.73
C ILE A 124 -8.22 5.34 12.49
N LEU A 125 -7.23 5.68 11.64
CA LEU A 125 -6.17 4.75 11.27
C LEU A 125 -4.99 4.75 12.26
N LEU A 126 -4.52 5.92 12.68
CA LEU A 126 -3.40 6.13 13.62
C LEU A 126 -3.90 6.39 15.04
#